data_AF-A0A2M6Y790-F1
#
_entry.id   AF-A0A2M6Y790-F1
#
_cell.length_a   1.000
_cell.length_b   1.000
_cell.length_c   1.000
_cell.angle_alpha   90.00
_cell.angle_beta   90.00
_cell.angle_gamma   90.00
#
_symmetry.space_group_name_H-M   'P 1'
#
loop_
_entity.id
_entity.type
_entity.pdbx_description
1 polymer ?
#
loop_
_entity_poly.entity_id
_entity_poly.type
_entity_poly.pdbx_seq_one_letter_code
_entity_poly.pdbx_strand_id
1 'polypeptide(L)'
;MPLPSLNRALRMIRAGEGWSAPAAARIKPEIAPAEKEMPWGVKRVNAAAAWDYTADKGVKVAVIDTGMGYNYPDLAANYKGGCNAITPADTPLDDQERGDQGL
;
A
#
# COMPACT_ATOMS: atom_id res chain seq x y z
N MET A 1 -4.46 -13.97 36.70
CA MET A 1 -5.79 -13.92 37.34
C MET A 1 -6.76 -14.72 36.47
N PRO A 2 -7.36 -15.82 36.96
CA PRO A 2 -8.32 -16.60 36.18
C PRO A 2 -9.64 -15.83 35.97
N LEU A 3 -10.30 -16.05 34.83
CA LEU A 3 -11.57 -15.42 34.50
C LEU A 3 -12.70 -15.96 35.40
N PRO A 4 -13.65 -15.11 35.85
CA PRO A 4 -14.82 -15.57 36.60
C PRO A 4 -15.77 -16.38 35.70
N SER A 5 -16.55 -17.27 36.30
CA SER A 5 -17.63 -17.97 35.59
C SER A 5 -18.74 -17.00 35.16
N LEU A 6 -19.51 -17.36 34.13
CA LEU A 6 -20.58 -16.53 33.57
C LEU A 6 -21.59 -16.07 34.63
N ASN A 7 -22.01 -16.97 35.52
CA ASN A 7 -22.96 -16.67 36.59
C ASN A 7 -22.38 -15.75 37.68
N ARG A 8 -21.05 -15.73 37.82
CA ARG A 8 -20.35 -14.81 38.73
C ARG A 8 -20.23 -13.42 38.10
N ALA A 9 -19.86 -13.36 36.82
CA ALA A 9 -19.81 -12.10 36.06
C ALA A 9 -21.19 -11.41 36.00
N LEU A 10 -22.26 -12.17 35.73
CA LEU A 10 -23.62 -11.64 35.67
C LEU A 10 -24.16 -11.11 37.00
N ARG A 11 -23.63 -11.59 38.13
CA ARG A 11 -23.98 -11.07 39.47
C ARG A 11 -23.21 -9.78 39.76
N MET A 12 -21.93 -9.75 39.44
CA MET A 12 -21.08 -8.56 39.59
C MET A 12 -21.64 -7.36 38.82
N ILE A 13 -22.05 -7.57 37.56
CA ILE A 13 -22.69 -6.52 36.74
C ILE A 13 -23.98 -6.01 37.40
N ARG A 14 -24.83 -6.90 37.90
CA ARG A 14 -26.11 -6.52 38.53
C ARG A 14 -25.95 -5.83 39.88
N ALA A 15 -24.92 -6.20 40.64
CA ALA A 15 -24.60 -5.59 41.93
C ALA A 15 -23.87 -4.25 41.78
N GLY A 16 -23.49 -3.84 40.58
CA GLY A 16 -22.71 -2.62 40.33
C GLY A 16 -21.22 -2.75 40.70
N GLU A 17 -20.78 -3.93 41.15
CA GLU A 17 -19.38 -4.25 41.40
C GLU A 17 -18.72 -4.57 40.05
N GLY A 18 -18.20 -3.54 39.39
CA GLY A 18 -17.63 -3.65 38.04
C GLY A 18 -16.46 -4.64 37.97
N TRP A 19 -16.64 -5.74 37.26
CA TRP A 19 -15.52 -6.52 36.78
C TRP A 19 -14.92 -5.81 35.56
N SER A 20 -13.70 -5.27 35.71
CA SER A 20 -12.93 -4.80 34.56
C SER A 20 -12.24 -6.00 33.92
N ALA A 21 -12.71 -6.43 32.76
CA ALA A 21 -11.90 -7.31 31.92
C ALA A 21 -10.56 -6.61 31.62
N PRO A 22 -9.43 -7.34 31.54
CA PRO A 22 -8.24 -6.75 30.94
C PRO A 22 -8.66 -6.28 29.56
N ALA A 23 -8.39 -5.01 29.24
CA ALA A 23 -8.58 -4.51 27.89
C ALA A 23 -7.87 -5.51 26.98
N ALA A 24 -8.63 -6.23 26.15
CA ALA A 24 -8.04 -7.06 25.12
C ALA A 24 -7.05 -6.15 24.43
N ALA A 25 -5.76 -6.48 24.50
CA ALA A 25 -4.71 -5.68 23.87
C ALA A 25 -5.24 -5.38 22.48
N ARG A 26 -5.39 -4.09 22.16
CA ARG A 26 -5.89 -3.66 20.84
C ARG A 26 -5.25 -4.59 19.84
N ILE A 27 -6.06 -5.34 19.09
CA ILE A 27 -5.57 -6.02 17.91
C ILE A 27 -5.02 -4.87 17.06
N LYS A 28 -3.72 -4.65 17.17
CA LYS A 28 -3.01 -3.85 16.18
C LYS A 28 -3.24 -4.64 14.91
N PRO A 29 -3.72 -4.04 13.81
CA PRO A 29 -3.56 -4.71 12.54
C PRO A 29 -2.07 -5.05 12.45
N GLU A 30 -1.76 -6.35 12.37
CA GLU A 30 -0.39 -6.86 12.40
C GLU A 30 0.43 -6.37 11.20
N ILE A 31 -0.24 -5.75 10.24
CA ILE A 31 0.36 -5.16 9.06
C ILE A 31 0.36 -3.64 9.25
N ALA A 32 1.53 -3.09 9.57
CA ALA A 32 1.76 -1.67 9.45
C ALA A 32 1.46 -1.23 7.99
N PRO A 33 0.82 -0.09 7.73
CA PRO A 33 0.50 0.38 6.37
C PRO A 33 1.69 0.58 5.42
N ALA A 34 2.90 0.32 5.89
CA ALA A 34 4.16 0.58 5.20
C ALA A 34 4.81 -0.68 4.58
N GLU A 35 4.32 -1.89 4.85
CA GLU A 35 4.77 -3.06 4.08
C GLU A 35 4.04 -3.08 2.73
N LYS A 36 4.59 -2.35 1.75
CA LYS A 36 4.16 -2.46 0.35
C LYS A 36 4.31 -3.93 -0.07
N GLU A 37 3.20 -4.63 -0.24
CA GLU A 37 3.22 -6.01 -0.70
C GLU A 37 3.86 -6.08 -2.09
N MET A 38 4.82 -6.98 -2.27
CA MET A 38 5.41 -7.21 -3.59
C MET A 38 4.36 -7.87 -4.52
N PRO A 39 4.01 -7.24 -5.67
CA PRO A 39 2.99 -7.77 -6.57
C PRO A 39 3.31 -9.18 -7.08
N TRP A 40 2.28 -9.97 -7.39
CA TRP A 40 2.45 -11.36 -7.85
C TRP A 40 3.37 -11.46 -9.07
N GLY A 41 3.32 -10.51 -10.00
CA GLY A 41 4.13 -10.53 -11.22
C GLY A 41 5.62 -10.40 -10.91
N VAL A 42 5.97 -9.52 -9.97
CA VAL A 42 7.33 -9.31 -9.48
C VAL A 42 7.85 -10.56 -8.75
N LYS A 43 6.99 -11.19 -7.93
CA LYS A 43 7.27 -12.48 -7.27
C LYS A 43 7.49 -13.59 -8.30
N ARG A 44 6.61 -13.73 -9.30
CA ARG A 44 6.62 -14.83 -10.28
C ARG A 44 7.90 -14.88 -11.10
N VAL A 45 8.45 -13.71 -11.45
CA VAL A 45 9.71 -13.62 -12.21
C VAL A 45 10.96 -13.64 -11.33
N ASN A 46 10.80 -13.82 -10.01
CA ASN A 46 11.89 -13.79 -9.02
C ASN A 46 12.76 -12.52 -9.12
N ALA A 47 12.14 -11.35 -9.34
CA ALA A 47 12.86 -10.10 -9.54
C ALA A 47 13.72 -9.71 -8.32
N ALA A 48 13.25 -10.02 -7.11
CA ALA A 48 13.98 -9.73 -5.87
C ALA A 48 15.38 -10.36 -5.85
N ALA A 49 15.51 -11.61 -6.28
CA ALA A 49 16.81 -12.27 -6.37
C ALA A 49 17.70 -11.68 -7.48
N ALA A 50 17.12 -11.12 -8.55
CA ALA A 50 17.88 -10.47 -9.61
C ALA A 50 18.50 -9.13 -9.15
N TRP A 51 17.82 -8.41 -8.25
CA TRP A 51 18.29 -7.12 -7.74
C TRP A 51 19.59 -7.21 -6.93
N ASP A 52 19.88 -8.36 -6.32
CA ASP A 52 21.16 -8.62 -5.65
C ASP A 52 22.35 -8.61 -6.62
N TYR A 53 22.11 -8.91 -7.90
CA TYR A 53 23.12 -8.83 -8.94
C TYR A 53 23.16 -7.44 -9.59
N THR A 54 22.00 -6.87 -9.88
CA THR A 54 21.87 -5.52 -10.41
C THR A 54 20.46 -4.96 -10.24
N ALA A 55 20.39 -3.69 -9.85
CA ALA A 55 19.20 -2.85 -9.96
C ALA A 55 19.48 -1.66 -10.90
N ASP A 56 20.35 -1.92 -11.89
CA ASP A 56 20.56 -1.14 -13.11
C ASP A 56 20.50 0.39 -12.98
N LYS A 57 21.38 0.94 -12.12
CA LYS A 57 21.64 2.40 -12.05
C LYS A 57 22.26 2.88 -13.37
N GLY A 58 21.43 3.34 -14.29
CA GLY A 58 21.85 3.94 -15.56
C GLY A 58 21.04 3.52 -16.79
N VAL A 59 20.16 2.52 -16.64
CA VAL A 59 19.24 2.14 -17.71
C VAL A 59 18.06 3.12 -17.73
N LYS A 60 17.66 3.54 -18.94
CA LYS A 60 16.44 4.31 -19.16
C LYS A 60 15.43 3.43 -19.88
N VAL A 61 14.25 3.29 -19.29
CA VAL A 61 13.12 2.57 -19.89
C VAL A 61 12.15 3.60 -20.48
N ALA A 62 11.87 3.49 -21.79
CA ALA A 62 10.85 4.28 -22.45
C ALA A 62 9.54 3.50 -22.52
N VAL A 63 8.47 4.06 -21.95
CA VAL A 63 7.10 3.53 -22.06
C VAL A 63 6.42 4.27 -23.20
N ILE A 64 5.97 3.54 -24.23
CA ILE A 64 5.25 4.09 -25.39
C ILE A 64 3.79 3.66 -25.26
N ASP A 65 2.96 4.53 -24.70
CA ASP A 65 1.56 4.26 -24.37
C ASP A 65 0.74 5.57 -24.45
N THR A 66 -0.41 5.67 -23.78
CA THR A 66 -1.25 6.88 -23.72
C THR A 66 -0.57 8.07 -23.02
N GLY A 67 0.35 7.80 -22.09
CA GLY A 67 1.09 8.79 -21.32
C GLY A 67 1.67 8.18 -20.06
N MET A 68 2.11 9.03 -19.12
CA MET A 68 2.54 8.60 -17.78
C MET A 68 2.11 9.60 -16.72
N GLY A 69 1.53 9.12 -15.63
CA GLY A 69 1.28 9.90 -14.41
C GLY A 69 2.57 10.24 -13.63
N TYR A 70 3.48 11.00 -14.23
CA TYR A 70 4.80 11.28 -13.64
C TYR A 70 4.77 12.14 -12.37
N ASN A 71 3.60 12.65 -11.98
CA ASN A 71 3.40 13.41 -10.73
C ASN A 71 3.05 12.51 -9.53
N TYR A 72 2.82 11.21 -9.73
CA TYR A 72 2.52 10.30 -8.62
C TYR A 72 3.75 10.12 -7.71
N PRO A 73 3.58 10.09 -6.37
CA PRO A 73 4.70 9.96 -5.43
C PRO A 73 5.62 8.77 -5.70
N ASP A 74 5.05 7.66 -6.16
CA ASP A 74 5.77 6.42 -6.42
C ASP A 74 6.55 6.43 -7.76
N LEU A 75 6.26 7.37 -8.67
CA LEU A 75 6.88 7.47 -10.00
C LEU A 75 7.75 8.72 -10.18
N ALA A 76 7.44 9.81 -9.47
CA ALA A 76 8.06 11.12 -9.68
C ALA A 76 9.59 11.10 -9.56
N ALA A 77 10.13 10.32 -8.62
CA ALA A 77 11.58 10.19 -8.45
C ALA A 77 12.28 9.53 -9.67
N ASN A 78 11.55 8.68 -10.40
CA ASN A 78 12.08 7.88 -11.50
C ASN A 78 11.83 8.49 -12.88
N TYR A 79 10.93 9.46 -13.01
CA TYR A 79 10.71 10.16 -14.28
C TYR A 79 11.97 10.94 -14.72
N LYS A 80 12.34 10.81 -16.01
CA LYS A 80 13.53 11.45 -16.62
C LYS A 80 13.20 12.21 -17.91
N GLY A 81 11.94 12.57 -18.11
CA GLY A 81 11.45 13.25 -19.32
C GLY A 81 10.77 12.29 -20.30
N GLY A 82 10.14 12.86 -21.32
CA GLY A 82 9.37 12.15 -22.34
C GLY A 82 8.83 13.13 -23.38
N CYS A 83 8.09 12.61 -24.36
CA CYS A 83 7.44 13.44 -25.39
C CYS A 83 6.03 12.91 -25.69
N ASN A 84 5.13 13.80 -26.07
CA ASN A 84 3.83 13.44 -26.61
C ASN A 84 3.95 13.34 -28.13
N ALA A 85 3.85 12.12 -28.67
CA ALA A 85 3.99 11.89 -30.11
C ALA A 85 2.71 12.25 -30.91
N ILE A 86 1.56 12.44 -30.23
CA ILE A 86 0.28 12.81 -30.83
C ILE A 86 0.19 14.33 -30.96
N THR A 87 0.44 15.04 -29.86
CA THR A 87 0.47 16.51 -29.80
C THR A 87 1.82 16.98 -29.24
N PRO A 88 2.84 17.20 -30.09
CA PRO A 88 4.21 17.48 -29.64
C PRO A 88 4.40 18.73 -28.78
N ALA A 89 3.44 19.65 -28.79
CA ALA A 89 3.46 20.86 -27.95
C ALA A 89 2.99 20.58 -26.50
N ASP A 90 2.31 19.46 -26.27
CA ASP A 90 1.73 19.11 -24.98
C ASP A 90 2.67 18.20 -24.17
N THR A 91 2.40 18.06 -22.87
CA THR A 91 3.14 17.14 -22.01
C THR A 91 2.75 15.68 -22.28
N PRO A 92 3.60 14.70 -21.97
CA PRO A 92 3.26 13.27 -22.04
C PRO A 92 2.52 12.79 -20.78
N LEU A 93 1.78 13.68 -20.12
CA LEU A 93 1.01 13.32 -18.94
C LEU A 93 -0.17 12.48 -19.38
N ASP A 94 -0.39 11.35 -18.72
CA ASP A 94 -1.55 10.51 -19.02
C ASP A 94 -2.85 11.23 -18.65
N ASP A 95 -3.72 11.43 -19.63
CA ASP A 95 -5.01 12.08 -19.48
C ASP A 95 -6.15 11.08 -19.20
N GLN A 96 -5.87 9.77 -19.30
CA GLN A 96 -6.86 8.71 -19.12
C GLN A 96 -7.13 8.36 -17.65
N GLU A 97 -6.16 8.55 -16.75
CA GLU A 97 -6.34 8.28 -15.31
C GLU A 97 -7.12 9.36 -14.55
N ARG A 98 -7.56 10.44 -15.20
CA ARG A 98 -8.44 11.43 -14.56
C ARG A 98 -9.83 10.84 -14.21
N GLY A 99 -10.19 9.67 -14.74
CA GLY A 99 -11.45 8.98 -14.48
C GLY A 99 -11.48 8.08 -13.23
N ASP A 100 -10.33 7.73 -12.63
CA ASP A 100 -10.26 6.71 -11.56
C ASP A 100 -9.96 7.29 -10.17
N GLN A 101 -10.06 8.63 -10.02
CA GLN A 101 -9.88 9.34 -8.74
C GLN A 101 -11.23 9.77 -8.13
N GLY A 102 -12.31 9.02 -8.39
CA GLY A 102 -13.65 9.37 -7.91
C GLY A 102 -14.55 8.16 -7.69
N LEU A 103 -14.41 7.51 -6.53
CA LEU A 103 -15.43 7.29 -5.49
C LEU A 103 -14.86 6.41 -4.36
#